data_AF-A0A945UB14-F1
#
_entry.id   AF-A0A945UB14-F1
#
_cell.length_a   1.000
_cell.length_b   1.000
_cell.length_c   1.000
_cell.angle_alpha   90.00
_cell.angle_beta   90.00
_cell.angle_gamma   90.00
#
_symmetry.space_group_name_H-M   'P 1'
#
loop_
_entity.id
_entity.type
_entity.pdbx_description
1 polymer ?
#
loop_
_entity_poly.entity_id
_entity_poly.type
_entity_poly.pdbx_seq_one_letter_code
_entity_poly.pdbx_strand_id
1 'polypeptide(L)'
;MSIDDKELEDFMPELQLEWTDEARTRMTNVPFFVRKSVVRGIEQYAKDKGFAVVDDGVVSKARQEREGEAMELAQKKKAEAQAANGGEPPVQRQYVSFTFYKLDPAFRRLPQEERDKGMKEFIDVLEEYDNSSDMILLCYSMVGLRGDVDIMTWRICHSMEAFQKMTTRLLGTGLGKYLNVPYTYLSMTKRSMYMDFINPEHEEDRTHIIPGKAKYLFIYPFVKTREWYLLTQFTRQGIMDEHIFIGNKYPSVKLNTTYSFGIDDYEFVVAFESDSPDDFLDLVQELRETEGSRYVKEDTPIFSCIAMSIEDTVKSLGA
;
A
#
# COMPACT_ATOMS: atom_id res chain seq x y z
N MET A 1 -6.13 -32.94 -7.66
CA MET A 1 -5.58 -33.29 -6.33
C MET A 1 -5.06 -31.99 -5.76
N SER A 2 -5.75 -31.44 -4.77
CA SER A 2 -5.22 -30.33 -3.96
C SER A 2 -4.01 -30.86 -3.22
N ILE A 3 -2.83 -30.32 -3.52
CA ILE A 3 -1.63 -30.59 -2.72
C ILE A 3 -1.92 -29.99 -1.34
N ASP A 4 -1.70 -30.76 -0.27
CA ASP A 4 -1.87 -30.29 1.10
C ASP A 4 -0.89 -29.13 1.36
N ASP A 5 -1.33 -28.02 1.97
CA ASP A 5 -0.47 -26.86 2.22
C ASP A 5 0.77 -27.25 3.05
N LYS A 6 0.64 -28.30 3.87
CA LYS A 6 1.74 -28.89 4.64
C LYS A 6 2.77 -29.61 3.78
N GLU A 7 2.37 -30.23 2.67
CA GLU A 7 3.29 -30.86 1.70
C GLU A 7 4.09 -29.81 0.92
N LEU A 8 3.56 -28.60 0.75
CA LEU A 8 4.26 -27.48 0.12
C LEU A 8 5.28 -26.83 1.07
N GLU A 9 4.99 -26.75 2.37
CA GLU A 9 5.94 -26.25 3.37
C GLU A 9 7.18 -27.13 3.51
N ASP A 10 7.03 -28.46 3.40
CA ASP A 10 8.12 -29.43 3.45
C ASP A 10 8.80 -29.68 2.09
N PHE A 11 8.29 -29.06 1.01
CA PHE A 11 8.80 -29.25 -0.34
C PHE A 11 10.25 -28.78 -0.48
N MET A 12 11.18 -29.72 -0.57
CA MET A 12 12.57 -29.44 -0.92
C MET A 12 12.80 -29.70 -2.41
N PRO A 13 13.39 -28.76 -3.16
CA PRO A 13 13.76 -28.99 -4.55
C PRO A 13 14.84 -30.08 -4.64
N GLU A 14 14.95 -30.73 -5.80
CA GLU A 14 16.05 -31.67 -6.06
C GLU A 14 17.41 -30.99 -5.81
N LEU A 15 18.20 -31.59 -4.93
CA LEU A 15 19.54 -31.13 -4.56
C LEU A 15 20.56 -31.80 -5.48
N GLN A 16 21.43 -31.02 -6.09
CA GLN A 16 22.52 -31.51 -6.93
C GLN A 16 23.81 -31.74 -6.14
N LEU A 17 23.89 -31.20 -4.92
CA LEU A 17 24.99 -31.41 -3.99
C LEU A 17 24.51 -32.08 -2.70
N GLU A 18 25.45 -32.57 -1.90
CA GLU A 18 25.15 -33.02 -0.54
C GLU A 18 24.92 -31.81 0.37
N TRP A 19 23.85 -31.84 1.17
CA TRP A 19 23.54 -30.80 2.16
C TRP A 19 23.47 -31.42 3.54
N THR A 20 24.07 -30.74 4.51
CA THR A 20 23.91 -31.04 5.94
C THR A 20 22.46 -30.87 6.38
N ASP A 21 22.05 -31.57 7.43
CA ASP A 21 20.68 -31.50 7.94
C ASP A 21 20.35 -30.09 8.44
N GLU A 22 21.30 -29.41 9.07
CA GLU A 22 21.14 -28.03 9.54
C GLU A 22 20.89 -27.06 8.36
N ALA A 23 21.63 -27.21 7.27
CA ALA A 23 21.44 -26.39 6.07
C ALA A 23 20.09 -26.66 5.39
N ARG A 24 19.62 -27.93 5.40
CA ARG A 24 18.29 -28.29 4.88
C ARG A 24 17.17 -27.70 5.73
N THR A 25 17.25 -27.82 7.06
CA THR A 25 16.29 -27.20 7.98
C THR A 25 16.25 -25.69 7.81
N ARG A 26 17.37 -25.04 7.48
CA ARG A 26 17.36 -23.60 7.20
C ARG A 26 16.57 -23.25 5.94
N MET A 27 16.52 -24.12 4.94
CA MET A 27 15.75 -23.89 3.71
C MET A 27 14.24 -24.01 3.91
N THR A 28 13.77 -24.70 4.95
CA THR A 28 12.33 -24.75 5.24
C THR A 28 11.79 -23.38 5.67
N ASN A 29 12.62 -22.52 6.27
CA ASN A 29 12.28 -21.13 6.58
C ASN A 29 12.23 -20.22 5.34
N VAL A 30 12.69 -20.70 4.18
CA VAL A 30 12.57 -19.98 2.92
C VAL A 30 11.22 -20.34 2.30
N PRO A 31 10.39 -19.36 1.89
CA PRO A 31 9.09 -19.64 1.30
C PRO A 31 9.21 -20.57 0.08
N PHE A 32 8.37 -21.61 0.01
CA PHE A 32 8.53 -22.73 -0.93
C PHE A 32 8.62 -22.27 -2.40
N PHE A 33 7.88 -21.23 -2.78
CA PHE A 33 7.83 -20.70 -4.15
C PHE A 33 9.14 -20.02 -4.59
N VAL A 34 9.97 -19.51 -3.66
CA VAL A 34 11.32 -19.00 -3.97
C VAL A 34 12.43 -20.00 -3.61
N ARG A 35 12.14 -21.01 -2.80
CA ARG A 35 13.11 -22.01 -2.28
C ARG A 35 13.93 -22.68 -3.38
N LYS A 36 13.31 -23.05 -4.51
CA LYS A 36 14.01 -23.64 -5.67
C LYS A 36 15.09 -22.72 -6.23
N SER A 37 14.80 -21.42 -6.36
CA SER A 37 15.75 -20.42 -6.86
C SER A 37 16.89 -20.18 -5.87
N VAL A 38 16.55 -20.11 -4.57
CA VAL A 38 17.52 -19.92 -3.49
C VAL A 38 18.50 -21.09 -3.43
N VAL A 39 18.00 -22.33 -3.40
CA VAL A 39 18.80 -23.56 -3.39
C VAL A 39 19.71 -23.63 -4.61
N ARG A 40 19.18 -23.42 -5.82
CA ARG A 40 19.98 -23.43 -7.05
C ARG A 40 21.15 -22.43 -6.98
N GLY A 41 20.90 -21.22 -6.46
CA GLY A 41 21.97 -20.24 -6.30
C GLY A 41 22.99 -20.61 -5.23
N ILE A 42 22.60 -21.31 -4.15
CA ILE A 42 23.54 -21.77 -3.12
C ILE A 42 24.40 -22.90 -3.69
N GLU A 43 23.80 -23.83 -4.43
CA GLU A 43 24.56 -24.91 -5.06
C GLU A 43 25.50 -24.40 -6.15
N GLN A 44 25.08 -23.39 -6.92
CA GLN A 44 25.95 -22.74 -7.90
C GLN A 44 27.16 -22.10 -7.20
N TYR A 45 26.92 -21.33 -6.13
CA TYR A 45 27.98 -20.78 -5.29
C TYR A 45 28.92 -21.85 -4.75
N ALA A 46 28.36 -22.95 -4.23
CA ALA A 46 29.12 -24.06 -3.69
C ALA A 46 30.03 -24.69 -4.76
N LYS A 47 29.51 -24.92 -5.98
CA LYS A 47 30.29 -25.41 -7.12
C LYS A 47 31.39 -24.43 -7.51
N ASP A 48 31.08 -23.15 -7.62
CA ASP A 48 32.03 -22.12 -8.06
C ASP A 48 33.18 -21.93 -7.07
N LYS A 49 32.92 -22.11 -5.76
CA LYS A 49 33.94 -22.04 -4.70
C LYS A 49 34.54 -23.40 -4.33
N GLY A 50 34.13 -24.48 -5.00
CA GLY A 50 34.68 -25.84 -4.81
C GLY A 50 34.24 -26.55 -3.52
N PHE A 51 33.10 -26.19 -2.94
CA PHE A 51 32.52 -26.90 -1.80
C PHE A 51 31.80 -28.17 -2.26
N ALA A 52 32.18 -29.33 -1.71
CA ALA A 52 31.56 -30.63 -2.00
C ALA A 52 30.24 -30.85 -1.22
N VAL A 53 30.14 -30.26 -0.03
CA VAL A 53 28.96 -30.33 0.86
C VAL A 53 28.52 -28.92 1.20
N VAL A 54 27.21 -28.68 1.14
CA VAL A 54 26.57 -27.43 1.57
C VAL A 54 26.25 -27.52 3.05
N ASP A 55 27.10 -26.89 3.86
CA ASP A 55 26.87 -26.66 5.29
C ASP A 55 26.27 -25.27 5.55
N ASP A 56 25.88 -25.00 6.80
CA ASP A 56 25.31 -23.69 7.19
C ASP A 56 26.27 -22.51 6.93
N GLY A 57 27.59 -22.75 7.00
CA GLY A 57 28.61 -21.77 6.68
C GLY A 57 28.62 -21.42 5.19
N VAL A 58 28.48 -22.41 4.30
CA VAL A 58 28.36 -22.22 2.85
C VAL A 58 27.08 -21.46 2.53
N VAL A 59 25.95 -21.80 3.14
CA VAL A 59 24.68 -21.07 2.99
C VAL A 59 24.85 -19.60 3.38
N SER A 60 25.49 -19.34 4.53
CA SER A 60 25.72 -17.98 5.04
C SER A 60 26.62 -17.15 4.11
N LYS A 61 27.72 -17.74 3.61
CA LYS A 61 28.63 -17.06 2.67
C LYS A 61 27.99 -16.81 1.31
N ALA A 62 27.25 -17.79 0.78
CA ALA A 62 26.50 -17.65 -0.47
C ALA A 62 25.47 -16.52 -0.41
N ARG A 63 24.83 -16.35 0.75
CA ARG A 63 23.93 -15.23 1.01
C ARG A 63 24.68 -13.90 1.07
N GLN A 64 25.77 -13.80 1.82
CA GLN A 64 26.56 -12.57 1.93
C GLN A 64 27.12 -12.09 0.58
N GLU A 65 27.62 -13.01 -0.25
CA GLU A 65 28.14 -12.66 -1.58
C GLU A 65 27.02 -12.15 -2.49
N ARG A 66 25.86 -12.84 -2.52
CA ARG A 66 24.69 -12.35 -3.26
C ARG A 66 24.16 -11.01 -2.75
N GLU A 67 24.18 -10.78 -1.45
CA GLU A 67 23.82 -9.48 -0.87
C GLU A 67 24.77 -8.38 -1.34
N GLY A 68 26.08 -8.65 -1.39
CA GLY A 68 27.09 -7.73 -1.90
C GLY A 68 26.91 -7.42 -3.40
N GLU A 69 26.75 -8.46 -4.22
CA GLU A 69 26.51 -8.32 -5.67
C GLU A 69 25.22 -7.54 -5.96
N ALA A 70 24.14 -7.82 -5.22
CA ALA A 70 22.86 -7.11 -5.37
C ALA A 70 22.99 -5.63 -5.00
N MET A 71 23.76 -5.31 -3.95
CA MET A 71 24.06 -3.92 -3.57
C MET A 71 24.84 -3.18 -4.67
N GLU A 72 25.86 -3.83 -5.25
CA GLU A 72 26.65 -3.25 -6.34
C GLU A 72 25.80 -3.02 -7.59
N LEU A 73 24.97 -4.00 -7.96
CA LEU A 73 24.04 -3.88 -9.09
C LEU A 73 23.01 -2.76 -8.88
N ALA A 74 22.47 -2.62 -7.67
CA ALA A 74 21.51 -1.55 -7.35
C ALA A 74 22.17 -0.16 -7.44
N GLN A 75 23.41 -0.02 -6.98
CA GLN A 75 24.18 1.22 -7.14
C GLN A 75 24.44 1.52 -8.62
N LYS A 76 24.81 0.51 -9.41
CA LYS A 76 25.02 0.64 -10.85
C LYS A 76 23.74 1.05 -11.58
N LYS A 77 22.61 0.37 -11.35
CA LYS A 77 21.30 0.75 -11.92
C LYS A 77 20.88 2.16 -11.53
N LYS A 78 21.15 2.58 -10.28
CA LYS A 78 20.86 3.94 -9.84
C LYS A 78 21.72 4.97 -10.57
N ALA A 79 23.00 4.69 -10.77
CA ALA A 79 23.90 5.53 -11.54
C ALA A 79 23.52 5.57 -13.04
N GLU A 80 23.15 4.42 -13.61
CA GLU A 80 22.68 4.30 -14.99
C GLU A 80 21.35 5.03 -15.20
N ALA A 81 20.39 4.90 -14.28
CA ALA A 81 19.13 5.65 -14.34
C ALA A 81 19.35 7.17 -14.19
N GLN A 82 20.30 7.58 -13.35
CA GLN A 82 20.70 8.98 -13.22
C GLN A 82 21.41 9.50 -14.47
N ALA A 83 22.18 8.66 -15.17
CA ALA A 83 22.85 9.00 -16.42
C ALA A 83 21.91 8.96 -17.64
N ALA A 84 20.95 8.03 -17.67
CA ALA A 84 19.95 7.87 -18.72
C ALA A 84 18.86 8.95 -18.67
N ASN A 85 18.50 9.43 -17.47
CA ASN A 85 17.61 10.59 -17.28
C ASN A 85 18.30 11.93 -17.59
N GLY A 86 19.34 11.95 -18.42
CA GLY A 86 20.05 13.14 -18.87
C GLY A 86 19.21 14.04 -19.80
N GLY A 87 18.05 14.51 -19.33
CA GLY A 87 17.24 15.53 -20.00
C GLY A 87 15.73 15.48 -19.76
N GLU A 88 15.16 14.37 -19.30
CA GLU A 88 13.72 14.30 -19.03
C GLU A 88 13.39 14.85 -17.64
N PRO A 89 12.41 15.77 -17.52
CA PRO A 89 12.02 16.28 -16.21
C PRO A 89 11.48 15.12 -15.35
N PRO A 90 11.82 15.09 -14.06
CA PRO A 90 11.32 14.04 -13.17
C PRO A 90 9.79 14.03 -13.20
N VAL A 91 9.19 12.83 -13.32
CA VAL A 91 7.74 12.64 -13.29
C VAL A 91 7.17 13.40 -12.09
N GLN A 92 6.27 14.34 -12.36
CA GLN A 92 5.67 15.16 -11.32
C GLN A 92 4.80 14.27 -10.44
N ARG A 93 5.24 14.09 -9.19
CA ARG A 93 4.51 13.29 -8.21
C ARG A 93 3.20 13.98 -7.82
N GLN A 94 2.22 13.15 -7.49
CA GLN A 94 0.92 13.61 -7.00
C GLN A 94 0.93 13.65 -5.48
N TYR A 95 0.39 14.73 -4.91
CA TYR A 95 -0.05 14.73 -3.53
C TYR A 95 -1.39 14.05 -3.43
N VAL A 96 -1.60 13.34 -2.34
CA VAL A 96 -2.79 12.52 -2.08
C VAL A 96 -3.28 12.81 -0.68
N SER A 97 -4.55 13.15 -0.56
CA SER A 97 -5.20 13.43 0.72
C SER A 97 -6.48 12.62 0.90
N PHE A 98 -6.62 11.99 2.06
CA PHE A 98 -7.85 11.38 2.53
C PHE A 98 -8.35 12.19 3.72
N THR A 99 -9.51 12.83 3.59
CA THR A 99 -10.07 13.65 4.68
C THR A 99 -11.41 13.11 5.09
N PHE A 100 -11.54 12.84 6.38
CA PHE A 100 -12.70 12.20 6.98
C PHE A 100 -13.50 13.24 7.75
N TYR A 101 -14.82 13.22 7.59
CA TYR A 101 -15.72 14.17 8.23
C TYR A 101 -16.74 13.45 9.10
N LYS A 102 -17.05 14.04 10.25
CA LYS A 102 -18.13 13.62 11.15
C LYS A 102 -19.15 14.73 11.28
N LEU A 103 -20.41 14.40 11.06
CA LEU A 103 -21.52 15.34 11.21
C LEU A 103 -21.88 15.51 12.69
N ASP A 104 -21.92 16.77 13.14
CA ASP A 104 -22.52 17.15 14.41
C ASP A 104 -24.04 16.92 14.35
N PRO A 105 -24.63 16.13 15.29
CA PRO A 105 -26.08 15.93 15.37
C PRO A 105 -26.91 17.22 15.44
N ALA A 106 -26.33 18.37 15.81
CA ALA A 106 -26.99 19.68 15.79
C ALA A 106 -27.49 20.06 14.39
N PHE A 107 -26.80 19.67 13.32
CA PHE A 107 -27.23 19.96 11.96
C PHE A 107 -28.62 19.40 11.66
N ARG A 108 -28.90 18.17 12.11
CA ARG A 108 -30.19 17.48 11.91
C ARG A 108 -31.37 18.17 12.61
N ARG A 109 -31.10 19.07 13.56
CA ARG A 109 -32.12 19.83 14.29
C ARG A 109 -32.48 21.16 13.62
N LEU A 110 -31.76 21.55 12.58
CA LEU A 110 -32.05 22.78 11.83
C LEU A 110 -33.32 22.63 10.98
N PRO A 111 -33.98 23.75 10.63
CA PRO A 111 -35.06 23.75 9.64
C PRO A 111 -34.62 23.07 8.33
N GLN A 112 -35.54 22.37 7.66
CA GLN A 112 -35.21 21.64 6.42
C GLN A 112 -34.60 22.57 5.36
N GLU A 113 -35.15 23.77 5.18
CA GLU A 113 -34.64 24.76 4.23
C GLU A 113 -33.17 25.15 4.50
N GLU A 114 -32.77 25.28 5.77
CA GLU A 114 -31.37 25.57 6.12
C GLU A 114 -30.45 24.37 5.88
N ARG A 115 -30.93 23.15 6.14
CA ARG A 115 -30.19 21.92 5.84
C ARG A 115 -29.97 21.76 4.34
N ASP A 116 -31.03 21.87 3.56
CA ASP A 116 -31.00 21.73 2.10
C ASP A 116 -30.06 22.76 1.48
N LYS A 117 -30.14 24.02 1.93
CA LYS A 117 -29.23 25.08 1.49
C LYS A 117 -27.78 24.77 1.85
N GLY A 118 -27.51 24.36 3.09
CA GLY A 118 -26.16 24.05 3.55
C GLY A 118 -25.54 22.85 2.83
N MET A 119 -26.34 21.82 2.56
CA MET A 119 -25.93 20.66 1.76
C MET A 119 -25.65 21.04 0.31
N LYS A 120 -26.52 21.87 -0.29
CA LYS A 120 -26.33 22.37 -1.65
C LYS A 120 -25.05 23.18 -1.78
N GLU A 121 -24.80 24.14 -0.87
CA GLU A 121 -23.56 24.92 -0.86
C GLU A 121 -22.31 24.01 -0.79
N PHE A 122 -22.37 22.94 -0.01
CA PHE A 122 -21.27 21.99 0.12
C PHE A 122 -21.07 21.16 -1.15
N ILE A 123 -22.14 20.65 -1.76
CA ILE A 123 -22.12 19.94 -3.04
C ILE A 123 -21.55 20.84 -4.14
N ASP A 124 -22.05 22.07 -4.26
CA ASP A 124 -21.63 23.03 -5.29
C ASP A 124 -20.10 23.28 -5.21
N VAL A 125 -19.52 23.35 -3.99
CA VAL A 125 -18.06 23.45 -3.82
C VAL A 125 -17.35 22.18 -4.28
N LEU A 126 -17.83 20.99 -3.90
CA LEU A 126 -17.22 19.72 -4.33
C LEU A 126 -17.24 19.58 -5.86
N GLU A 127 -18.38 19.87 -6.48
CA GLU A 127 -18.55 19.80 -7.94
C GLU A 127 -17.65 20.79 -8.68
N GLU A 128 -17.39 21.98 -8.13
CA GLU A 128 -16.45 22.93 -8.73
C GLU A 128 -15.02 22.34 -8.82
N TYR A 129 -14.58 21.65 -7.76
CA TYR A 129 -13.26 21.00 -7.75
C TYR A 129 -13.24 19.73 -8.60
N ASP A 130 -14.31 18.96 -8.63
CA ASP A 130 -14.45 17.76 -9.48
C ASP A 130 -14.43 18.11 -10.98
N ASN A 131 -15.06 19.21 -11.36
CA ASN A 131 -15.04 19.73 -12.73
C ASN A 131 -13.71 20.42 -13.10
N SER A 132 -12.80 20.62 -12.14
CA SER A 132 -11.48 21.19 -12.41
C SER A 132 -10.53 20.12 -12.94
N SER A 133 -9.68 20.46 -13.91
CA SER A 133 -8.63 19.55 -14.40
C SER A 133 -7.48 19.35 -13.41
N ASP A 134 -7.47 20.09 -12.30
CA ASP A 134 -6.32 20.21 -11.41
C ASP A 134 -6.36 19.22 -10.24
N MET A 135 -7.53 18.63 -9.97
CA MET A 135 -7.74 17.71 -8.87
C MET A 135 -8.67 16.56 -9.26
N ILE A 136 -8.27 15.33 -8.93
CA ILE A 136 -9.19 14.20 -8.92
C ILE A 136 -9.83 14.15 -7.54
N LEU A 137 -11.16 14.11 -7.50
CA LEU A 137 -11.96 14.08 -6.29
C LEU A 137 -12.89 12.87 -6.30
N LEU A 138 -12.85 12.06 -5.24
CA LEU A 138 -13.80 10.97 -5.03
C LEU A 138 -14.43 11.09 -3.65
N CYS A 139 -15.71 10.76 -3.56
CA CYS A 139 -16.49 10.83 -2.34
C CYS A 139 -16.96 9.45 -1.92
N TYR A 140 -16.92 9.20 -0.61
CA TYR A 140 -17.32 7.93 -0.04
C TYR A 140 -18.14 8.14 1.23
N SER A 141 -19.08 7.23 1.46
CA SER A 141 -19.85 7.14 2.70
C SER A 141 -19.31 6.04 3.59
N MET A 142 -19.31 6.29 4.90
CA MET A 142 -19.02 5.34 5.97
C MET A 142 -20.15 5.31 7.00
N VAL A 143 -21.29 5.94 6.70
CA VAL A 143 -22.46 5.97 7.58
C VAL A 143 -22.89 4.53 7.90
N GLY A 144 -22.90 4.18 9.17
CA GLY A 144 -23.24 2.83 9.65
C GLY A 144 -22.09 1.82 9.62
N LEU A 145 -20.93 2.17 9.06
CA LEU A 145 -19.73 1.33 9.06
C LEU A 145 -18.79 1.67 10.21
N ARG A 146 -18.80 2.93 10.67
CA ARG A 146 -17.96 3.42 11.76
C ARG A 146 -18.67 4.52 12.57
N GLY A 147 -18.31 4.66 13.84
CA GLY A 147 -18.97 5.61 14.75
C GLY A 147 -18.40 7.03 14.75
N ASP A 148 -17.09 7.16 14.49
CA ASP A 148 -16.30 8.39 14.62
C ASP A 148 -16.18 9.21 13.31
N VAL A 149 -16.62 8.67 12.17
CA VAL A 149 -16.61 9.33 10.86
C VAL A 149 -17.85 8.95 10.05
N ASP A 150 -18.33 9.84 9.17
CA ASP A 150 -19.54 9.63 8.36
C ASP A 150 -19.25 9.64 6.85
N ILE A 151 -18.44 10.59 6.36
CA ILE A 151 -18.06 10.69 4.93
C ILE A 151 -16.57 10.96 4.78
N MET A 152 -16.02 10.65 3.61
CA MET A 152 -14.60 10.86 3.31
C MET A 152 -14.41 11.35 1.87
N THR A 153 -13.48 12.29 1.68
CA THR A 153 -13.05 12.77 0.36
C THR A 153 -11.64 12.30 0.08
N TRP A 154 -11.44 11.59 -1.03
CA TRP A 154 -10.13 11.24 -1.57
C TRP A 154 -9.76 12.24 -2.66
N ARG A 155 -8.63 12.93 -2.46
CA ARG A 155 -8.21 14.08 -3.27
C ARG A 155 -6.80 13.86 -3.78
N ILE A 156 -6.60 14.03 -5.08
CA ILE A 156 -5.30 13.80 -5.73
C ILE A 156 -4.99 14.99 -6.62
N CYS A 157 -3.87 15.66 -6.41
CA CYS A 157 -3.48 16.82 -7.21
C CYS A 157 -1.96 17.07 -7.14
N HIS A 158 -1.49 18.11 -7.84
CA HIS A 158 -0.08 18.49 -7.84
C HIS A 158 0.27 19.68 -6.92
N SER A 159 -0.69 20.21 -6.14
CA SER A 159 -0.49 21.31 -5.20
C SER A 159 -1.15 21.03 -3.85
N MET A 160 -0.36 20.98 -2.79
CA MET A 160 -0.87 20.78 -1.43
C MET A 160 -1.78 21.94 -0.96
N GLU A 161 -1.52 23.15 -1.44
CA GLU A 161 -2.33 24.34 -1.16
C GLU A 161 -3.76 24.21 -1.70
N ALA A 162 -3.96 23.44 -2.78
CA ALA A 162 -5.29 23.17 -3.32
C ALA A 162 -6.17 22.44 -2.28
N PHE A 163 -5.60 21.48 -1.54
CA PHE A 163 -6.32 20.79 -0.46
C PHE A 163 -6.73 21.74 0.66
N GLN A 164 -5.82 22.62 1.08
CA GLN A 164 -6.09 23.61 2.13
C GLN A 164 -7.18 24.60 1.70
N LYS A 165 -7.11 25.12 0.47
CA LYS A 165 -8.11 26.05 -0.09
C LYS A 165 -9.48 25.38 -0.19
N MET A 166 -9.54 24.16 -0.72
CA MET A 166 -10.78 23.40 -0.83
C MET A 166 -11.41 23.17 0.55
N THR A 167 -10.65 22.64 1.51
CA THR A 167 -11.17 22.40 2.87
C THR A 167 -11.64 23.69 3.53
N THR A 168 -10.92 24.81 3.35
CA THR A 168 -11.33 26.12 3.89
C THR A 168 -12.69 26.55 3.34
N ARG A 169 -12.92 26.35 2.03
CA ARG A 169 -14.21 26.66 1.39
C ARG A 169 -15.33 25.74 1.88
N LEU A 170 -15.06 24.44 1.96
CA LEU A 170 -16.03 23.46 2.45
C LEU A 170 -16.49 23.77 3.87
N LEU A 171 -15.56 24.07 4.78
CA LEU A 171 -15.87 24.44 6.17
C LEU A 171 -16.62 25.79 6.29
N GLY A 172 -16.54 26.64 5.27
CA GLY A 172 -17.28 27.91 5.20
C GLY A 172 -18.77 27.77 4.86
N THR A 173 -19.20 26.62 4.33
CA THR A 173 -20.60 26.37 3.92
C THR A 173 -21.54 26.16 5.10
N GLY A 174 -22.86 26.21 4.87
CA GLY A 174 -23.86 25.89 5.87
C GLY A 174 -23.67 24.52 6.54
N LEU A 175 -23.40 23.48 5.75
CA LEU A 175 -23.09 22.13 6.27
C LEU A 175 -21.70 22.07 6.92
N GLY A 176 -20.69 22.72 6.32
CA GLY A 176 -19.30 22.70 6.79
C GLY A 176 -19.11 23.14 8.24
N LYS A 177 -19.94 24.07 8.73
CA LYS A 177 -19.96 24.53 10.12
C LYS A 177 -20.28 23.43 11.14
N TYR A 178 -20.90 22.34 10.69
CA TYR A 178 -21.30 21.20 11.51
C TYR A 178 -20.48 19.95 11.19
N LEU A 179 -19.41 20.06 10.40
CA LEU A 179 -18.51 18.94 10.12
C LEU A 179 -17.25 19.06 10.97
N ASN A 180 -17.01 18.05 11.79
CA ASN A 180 -15.71 17.83 12.43
C ASN A 180 -14.80 17.05 11.47
N VAL A 181 -13.50 17.32 11.51
CA VAL A 181 -12.49 16.60 10.70
C VAL A 181 -11.61 15.76 11.64
N PRO A 182 -12.07 14.58 12.10
CA PRO A 182 -11.34 13.77 13.06
C PRO A 182 -10.04 13.18 12.49
N TYR A 183 -9.97 12.93 11.19
CA TYR A 183 -8.78 12.38 10.54
C TYR A 183 -8.51 13.08 9.21
N THR A 184 -7.23 13.29 8.92
CA THR A 184 -6.72 13.63 7.59
C THR A 184 -5.40 12.90 7.40
N TYR A 185 -5.26 12.22 6.27
CA TYR A 185 -4.00 11.63 5.87
C TYR A 185 -3.47 12.33 4.63
N LEU A 186 -2.26 12.88 4.72
CA LEU A 186 -1.51 13.50 3.66
C LEU A 186 -0.36 12.59 3.25
N SER A 187 -0.23 12.37 1.95
CA SER A 187 0.78 11.47 1.38
C SER A 187 1.14 11.90 -0.03
N MET A 188 2.16 11.26 -0.62
CA MET A 188 2.62 11.53 -1.98
C MET A 188 2.88 10.21 -2.73
N THR A 189 2.66 10.22 -4.05
CA THR A 189 3.08 9.11 -4.92
C THR A 189 4.60 9.02 -4.96
N LYS A 190 5.11 7.79 -5.00
CA LYS A 190 6.54 7.50 -5.09
C LYS A 190 6.73 6.13 -5.71
N ARG A 191 7.72 6.01 -6.60
CA ARG A 191 8.10 4.72 -7.18
C ARG A 191 8.45 3.73 -6.06
N SER A 192 7.95 2.50 -6.18
CA SER A 192 8.30 1.40 -5.29
C SER A 192 9.81 1.17 -5.27
N MET A 193 10.34 0.80 -4.10
CA MET A 193 11.73 0.34 -3.97
C MET A 193 11.85 -1.18 -4.15
N TYR A 194 10.72 -1.88 -4.20
CA TYR A 194 10.63 -3.34 -4.35
C TYR A 194 10.07 -3.65 -5.73
N MET A 195 10.69 -4.63 -6.39
CA MET A 195 10.25 -5.13 -7.69
C MET A 195 9.37 -6.36 -7.48
N ASP A 196 8.32 -6.50 -8.29
CA ASP A 196 7.58 -7.76 -8.42
C ASP A 196 8.25 -8.59 -9.52
N PHE A 197 8.97 -9.64 -9.12
CA PHE A 197 9.62 -10.55 -10.06
C PHE A 197 8.66 -11.55 -10.69
N ILE A 198 7.49 -11.79 -10.10
CA ILE A 198 6.48 -12.73 -10.57
C ILE A 198 5.70 -12.08 -11.71
N ASN A 199 5.43 -10.79 -11.60
CA ASN A 199 4.69 -10.04 -12.61
C ASN A 199 5.35 -8.68 -12.88
N PRO A 200 6.47 -8.65 -13.63
CA PRO A 200 7.20 -7.41 -13.91
C PRO A 200 6.38 -6.39 -14.71
N GLU A 201 5.39 -6.86 -15.48
CA GLU A 201 4.46 -6.02 -16.25
C GLU A 201 3.33 -5.44 -15.38
N HIS A 202 3.08 -6.00 -14.18
CA HIS A 202 2.22 -5.44 -13.14
C HIS A 202 2.94 -4.40 -12.25
N GLU A 203 4.06 -3.82 -12.70
CA GLU A 203 4.45 -2.49 -12.20
C GLU A 203 3.34 -1.49 -12.61
N GLU A 204 2.20 -1.52 -11.90
CA GLU A 204 1.23 -0.43 -11.92
C GLU A 204 2.03 0.85 -11.70
N ASP A 205 1.80 1.86 -12.54
CA ASP A 205 2.52 3.12 -12.44
C ASP A 205 2.16 3.80 -11.11
N ARG A 206 2.88 3.45 -10.03
CA ARG A 206 2.67 3.99 -8.69
C ARG A 206 3.10 5.46 -8.59
N THR A 207 3.48 6.08 -9.70
CA THR A 207 3.71 7.53 -9.78
C THR A 207 2.44 8.30 -10.14
N HIS A 208 1.45 7.63 -10.76
CA HIS A 208 0.16 8.20 -11.15
C HIS A 208 -1.01 7.31 -10.71
N ILE A 209 -1.87 7.81 -9.83
CA ILE A 209 -3.03 7.07 -9.34
C ILE A 209 -4.19 7.19 -10.32
N ILE A 210 -4.77 6.05 -10.69
CA ILE A 210 -6.05 5.96 -11.40
C ILE A 210 -7.09 5.38 -10.44
N PRO A 211 -7.81 6.23 -9.68
CA PRO A 211 -8.76 5.80 -8.66
C PRO A 211 -10.17 5.54 -9.24
N GLY A 212 -11.05 4.98 -8.42
CA GLY A 212 -12.50 4.93 -8.66
C GLY A 212 -12.96 3.74 -9.49
N LYS A 213 -12.20 2.64 -9.50
CA LYS A 213 -12.54 1.45 -10.31
C LYS A 213 -13.44 0.45 -9.61
N ALA A 214 -13.58 0.55 -8.29
CA ALA A 214 -14.33 -0.41 -7.47
C ALA A 214 -15.29 0.27 -6.49
N LYS A 215 -16.28 -0.49 -6.02
CA LYS A 215 -17.33 -0.03 -5.12
C LYS A 215 -16.84 0.22 -3.69
N TYR A 216 -15.90 -0.59 -3.19
CA TYR A 216 -15.40 -0.46 -1.82
C TYR A 216 -13.96 0.04 -1.82
N LEU A 217 -13.65 0.84 -0.80
CA LEU A 217 -12.31 1.34 -0.54
C LEU A 217 -11.96 1.09 0.93
N PHE A 218 -10.80 0.46 1.18
CA PHE A 218 -10.27 0.21 2.51
C PHE A 218 -9.00 1.01 2.71
N ILE A 219 -8.97 1.91 3.70
CA ILE A 219 -7.85 2.82 3.94
C ILE A 219 -7.33 2.62 5.35
N TYR A 220 -6.02 2.53 5.51
CA TYR A 220 -5.37 2.66 6.81
C TYR A 220 -3.97 3.29 6.68
N PRO A 221 -3.51 4.02 7.71
CA PRO A 221 -2.14 4.47 7.77
C PRO A 221 -1.24 3.29 8.12
N PHE A 222 0.06 3.39 7.85
CA PHE A 222 0.99 2.31 8.14
C PHE A 222 2.36 2.84 8.58
N VAL A 223 2.91 2.22 9.63
CA VAL A 223 4.22 2.54 10.21
C VAL A 223 5.01 1.27 10.41
N LYS A 224 6.25 1.23 9.89
CA LYS A 224 7.20 0.17 10.16
C LYS A 224 8.02 0.46 11.43
N THR A 225 8.52 -0.59 12.08
CA THR A 225 9.48 -0.46 13.17
C THR A 225 10.82 0.06 12.66
N ARG A 226 11.65 0.63 13.55
CA ARG A 226 13.00 1.10 13.16
C ARG A 226 13.89 -0.04 12.68
N GLU A 227 13.73 -1.24 13.23
CA GLU A 227 14.47 -2.44 12.84
C GLU A 227 14.30 -2.75 11.35
N TRP A 228 13.11 -2.54 10.79
CA TRP A 228 12.88 -2.67 9.34
C TRP A 228 13.89 -1.86 8.52
N TYR A 229 14.14 -0.61 8.91
CA TYR A 229 15.03 0.29 8.20
C TYR A 229 16.52 -0.01 8.41
N LEU A 230 16.85 -0.83 9.40
CA LEU A 230 18.21 -1.31 9.64
C LEU A 230 18.53 -2.59 8.84
N LEU A 231 17.52 -3.25 8.29
CA LEU A 231 17.71 -4.39 7.40
C LEU A 231 18.35 -3.97 6.06
N THR A 232 19.13 -4.89 5.50
CA THR A 232 19.69 -4.72 4.14
C THR A 232 18.56 -4.68 3.11
N GLN A 233 18.78 -3.99 1.98
CA GLN A 233 17.80 -3.94 0.89
C GLN A 233 17.41 -5.34 0.40
N PHE A 234 18.39 -6.25 0.31
CA PHE A 234 18.18 -7.64 -0.09
C PHE A 234 17.26 -8.37 0.89
N THR A 235 17.50 -8.24 2.20
CA THR A 235 16.63 -8.87 3.21
C THR A 235 15.22 -8.33 3.13
N ARG A 236 15.06 -7.01 2.98
CA ARG A 236 13.73 -6.40 2.79
C ARG A 236 13.04 -6.88 1.52
N GLN A 237 13.77 -7.04 0.42
CA GLN A 237 13.21 -7.57 -0.83
C GLN A 237 12.69 -8.99 -0.62
N GLY A 238 13.45 -9.88 0.02
CA GLY A 238 12.99 -11.26 0.28
C GLY A 238 11.72 -11.32 1.14
N ILE A 239 11.61 -10.46 2.16
CA ILE A 239 10.37 -10.33 2.97
C ILE A 239 9.21 -9.78 2.13
N MET A 240 9.48 -8.80 1.25
CA MET A 240 8.47 -8.25 0.36
C MET A 240 8.07 -9.21 -0.76
N ASP A 241 8.93 -10.13 -1.19
CA ASP A 241 8.59 -11.14 -2.19
C ASP A 241 7.48 -12.08 -1.66
N GLU A 242 7.52 -12.44 -0.38
CA GLU A 242 6.44 -13.16 0.30
C GLU A 242 5.15 -12.34 0.35
N HIS A 243 5.25 -11.08 0.74
CA HIS A 243 4.11 -10.17 0.78
C HIS A 243 3.45 -9.98 -0.60
N ILE A 244 4.26 -9.82 -1.65
CA ILE A 244 3.82 -9.67 -3.04
C ILE A 244 3.19 -10.98 -3.54
N PHE A 245 3.77 -12.13 -3.22
CA PHE A 245 3.23 -13.43 -3.59
C PHE A 245 1.81 -13.62 -3.04
N ILE A 246 1.57 -13.28 -1.78
CA ILE A 246 0.23 -13.33 -1.19
C ILE A 246 -0.71 -12.33 -1.85
N GLY A 247 -0.26 -11.08 -2.05
CA GLY A 247 -1.06 -10.06 -2.75
C GLY A 247 -1.52 -10.52 -4.14
N ASN A 248 -0.65 -11.20 -4.89
CA ASN A 248 -0.96 -11.75 -6.22
C ASN A 248 -2.00 -12.88 -6.22
N LYS A 249 -2.33 -13.47 -5.06
CA LYS A 249 -3.46 -14.42 -4.94
C LYS A 249 -4.83 -13.72 -4.99
N TYR A 250 -4.88 -12.42 -4.74
CA TYR A 250 -6.12 -11.63 -4.65
C TYR A 250 -6.19 -10.53 -5.73
N PRO A 251 -6.30 -10.90 -7.03
CA PRO A 251 -6.28 -9.93 -8.13
C PRO A 251 -7.51 -9.01 -8.17
N SER A 252 -8.57 -9.33 -7.41
CA SER A 252 -9.76 -8.49 -7.19
C SER A 252 -9.50 -7.29 -6.28
N VAL A 253 -8.33 -7.22 -5.64
CA VAL A 253 -7.96 -6.15 -4.71
C VAL A 253 -6.84 -5.31 -5.33
N LYS A 254 -7.18 -4.08 -5.74
CA LYS A 254 -6.23 -3.11 -6.28
C LYS A 254 -5.62 -2.26 -5.16
N LEU A 255 -4.29 -2.26 -5.05
CA LEU A 255 -3.56 -1.52 -4.02
C LEU A 255 -3.01 -0.19 -4.53
N ASN A 256 -3.42 0.91 -3.89
CA ASN A 256 -2.80 2.22 -4.05
C ASN A 256 -1.96 2.54 -2.80
N THR A 257 -0.64 2.47 -2.91
CA THR A 257 0.28 2.82 -1.79
C THR A 257 0.88 4.21 -2.00
N THR A 258 0.72 5.08 -1.00
CA THR A 258 1.33 6.41 -0.96
C THR A 258 2.19 6.58 0.30
N TYR A 259 3.06 7.60 0.29
CA TYR A 259 4.14 7.76 1.27
C TYR A 259 4.02 9.10 2.00
N SER A 260 4.26 9.10 3.31
CA SER A 260 4.00 10.26 4.19
C SER A 260 5.21 10.71 5.01
N PHE A 261 6.38 10.12 4.78
CA PHE A 261 7.63 10.45 5.48
C PHE A 261 7.90 11.96 5.59
N GLY A 262 7.79 12.50 6.81
CA GLY A 262 8.13 13.88 7.15
C GLY A 262 7.08 14.93 6.75
N ILE A 263 5.96 14.51 6.15
CA ILE A 263 4.82 15.39 5.81
C ILE A 263 3.54 15.06 6.58
N ASP A 264 3.49 13.88 7.20
CA ASP A 264 2.44 13.45 8.13
C ASP A 264 3.07 12.52 9.19
N ASP A 265 2.29 12.11 10.19
CA ASP A 265 2.73 11.30 11.34
C ASP A 265 3.08 9.85 10.97
N TYR A 266 2.55 9.36 9.84
CA TYR A 266 2.71 8.00 9.37
C TYR A 266 3.76 7.88 8.25
N GLU A 267 4.14 6.64 7.91
CA GLU A 267 5.14 6.38 6.88
C GLU A 267 4.49 6.11 5.52
N PHE A 268 3.36 5.40 5.53
CA PHE A 268 2.56 5.09 4.36
C PHE A 268 1.08 5.31 4.65
N VAL A 269 0.32 5.52 3.59
CA VAL A 269 -1.12 5.36 3.59
C VAL A 269 -1.44 4.34 2.50
N VAL A 270 -2.15 3.28 2.87
CA VAL A 270 -2.51 2.21 1.95
C VAL A 270 -4.01 2.23 1.73
N ALA A 271 -4.40 2.28 0.46
CA ALA A 271 -5.78 2.37 0.02
C ALA A 271 -6.08 1.25 -0.98
N PHE A 272 -6.90 0.29 -0.56
CA PHE A 272 -7.26 -0.90 -1.33
C PHE A 272 -8.66 -0.71 -1.94
N GLU A 273 -8.76 -0.81 -3.26
CA GLU A 273 -10.02 -0.80 -4.00
C GLU A 273 -10.45 -2.24 -4.30
N SER A 274 -11.70 -2.60 -4.00
CA SER A 274 -12.26 -3.92 -4.38
C SER A 274 -13.79 -3.89 -4.46
N ASP A 275 -14.37 -4.80 -5.25
CA ASP A 275 -15.80 -5.09 -5.25
C ASP A 275 -16.18 -6.24 -4.28
N SER A 276 -15.17 -6.92 -3.72
CA SER A 276 -15.31 -8.09 -2.83
C SER A 276 -14.64 -7.81 -1.48
N PRO A 277 -15.40 -7.33 -0.46
CA PRO A 277 -14.87 -7.11 0.89
C PRO A 277 -14.31 -8.37 1.56
N ASP A 278 -14.84 -9.54 1.20
CA ASP A 278 -14.37 -10.85 1.65
C ASP A 278 -12.94 -11.13 1.18
N ASP A 279 -12.62 -10.89 -0.09
CA ASP A 279 -11.25 -11.03 -0.60
C ASP A 279 -10.26 -10.12 0.15
N PHE A 280 -10.66 -8.88 0.46
CA PHE A 280 -9.80 -7.97 1.23
C PHE A 280 -9.59 -8.45 2.68
N LEU A 281 -10.63 -9.00 3.31
CA LEU A 281 -10.55 -9.56 4.65
C LEU A 281 -9.55 -10.72 4.69
N ASP A 282 -9.71 -11.67 3.77
CA ASP A 282 -8.86 -12.87 3.69
C ASP A 282 -7.41 -12.49 3.33
N LEU A 283 -7.21 -11.56 2.38
CA LEU A 283 -5.90 -11.00 2.05
C LEU A 283 -5.20 -10.43 3.30
N VAL A 284 -5.87 -9.55 4.05
CA VAL A 284 -5.25 -8.92 5.22
C VAL A 284 -4.96 -9.95 6.30
N GLN A 285 -5.83 -10.94 6.49
CA GLN A 285 -5.60 -12.05 7.41
C GLN A 285 -4.34 -12.83 7.04
N GLU A 286 -4.20 -13.27 5.79
CA GLU A 286 -3.03 -14.03 5.31
C GLU A 286 -1.75 -13.19 5.41
N LEU A 287 -1.82 -11.88 5.12
CA LEU A 287 -0.69 -10.97 5.28
C LEU A 287 -0.20 -10.89 6.74
N ARG A 288 -1.06 -11.11 7.75
CA ARG A 288 -0.65 -11.14 9.17
C ARG A 288 0.33 -12.27 9.50
N GLU A 289 0.31 -13.33 8.72
CA GLU A 289 1.13 -14.53 8.95
C GLU A 289 2.53 -14.41 8.34
N THR A 290 2.77 -13.36 7.53
CA THR A 290 4.07 -13.11 6.87
C THR A 290 5.15 -12.60 7.83
N GLU A 291 6.42 -12.81 7.47
CA GLU A 291 7.56 -12.27 8.23
C GLU A 291 7.53 -10.73 8.26
N GLY A 292 6.95 -10.11 7.22
CA GLY A 292 6.77 -8.66 7.12
C GLY A 292 5.92 -8.05 8.23
N SER A 293 5.02 -8.85 8.84
CA SER A 293 4.13 -8.42 9.92
C SER A 293 4.86 -8.15 11.23
N ARG A 294 6.01 -8.78 11.48
CA ARG A 294 6.86 -8.52 12.66
C ARG A 294 7.38 -7.09 12.74
N TYR A 295 7.45 -6.43 11.58
CA TYR A 295 7.97 -5.07 11.46
C TYR A 295 6.85 -4.02 11.42
N VAL A 296 5.61 -4.39 11.69
CA VAL A 296 4.48 -3.44 11.74
C VAL A 296 4.39 -2.84 13.14
N LYS A 297 4.53 -1.53 13.22
CA LYS A 297 4.37 -0.78 14.47
C LYS A 297 2.92 -0.34 14.67
N GLU A 298 2.30 0.17 13.62
CA GLU A 298 0.96 0.75 13.65
C GLU A 298 0.33 0.66 12.26
N ASP A 299 -0.91 0.19 12.21
CA ASP A 299 -1.69 0.01 10.98
C ASP A 299 -3.20 0.23 11.20
N THR A 300 -3.52 1.02 12.23
CA THR A 300 -4.88 1.42 12.59
C THR A 300 -4.92 2.93 12.77
N PRO A 301 -6.10 3.58 12.65
CA PRO A 301 -7.42 3.02 12.36
C PRO A 301 -7.61 2.59 10.89
N ILE A 302 -8.43 1.54 10.70
CA ILE A 302 -8.90 1.08 9.38
C ILE A 302 -10.26 1.70 9.08
N PHE A 303 -10.42 2.20 7.86
CA PHE A 303 -11.64 2.78 7.34
C PHE A 303 -12.16 1.98 6.14
N SER A 304 -13.37 1.45 6.28
CA SER A 304 -14.10 0.81 5.18
C SER A 304 -15.10 1.81 4.61
N CYS A 305 -14.99 2.09 3.32
CA CYS A 305 -15.69 3.16 2.63
C CYS A 305 -16.49 2.60 1.44
N ILE A 306 -17.68 3.14 1.20
CA ILE A 306 -18.52 2.82 0.04
C ILE A 306 -18.48 3.99 -0.93
N ALA A 307 -18.05 3.74 -2.17
CA ALA A 307 -18.02 4.75 -3.22
C ALA A 307 -19.44 5.22 -3.56
N MET A 308 -19.61 6.53 -3.67
CA MET A 308 -20.88 7.17 -4.01
C MET A 308 -20.63 8.40 -4.89
N SER A 309 -21.68 8.87 -5.58
CA SER A 309 -21.62 10.19 -6.21
C SER A 309 -21.45 11.28 -5.14
N ILE A 310 -21.00 12.48 -5.53
CA ILE A 310 -20.89 13.64 -4.62
C ILE A 310 -22.24 13.88 -3.92
N GLU A 311 -23.32 13.95 -4.71
CA GLU A 311 -24.67 14.22 -4.21
C GLU A 311 -25.15 13.13 -3.25
N ASP A 312 -24.99 11.84 -3.62
CA ASP A 312 -25.42 10.73 -2.78
C ASP A 312 -24.60 10.63 -1.49
N THR A 313 -23.30 10.94 -1.55
CA THR A 313 -22.43 10.97 -0.36
C THR A 313 -22.96 11.99 0.65
N VAL A 314 -23.25 13.21 0.21
CA VAL A 314 -23.74 14.28 1.09
C VAL A 314 -25.15 13.94 1.60
N LYS A 315 -26.04 13.41 0.75
CA LYS A 315 -27.38 12.94 1.16
C LYS A 315 -27.33 11.78 2.16
N SER A 316 -26.32 10.92 2.10
CA SER A 316 -26.17 9.78 3.02
C SER A 316 -26.05 10.20 4.50
N LEU A 317 -25.70 11.46 4.77
CA LEU A 317 -25.65 12.02 6.13
C LEU A 317 -27.01 12.03 6.85
N GLY A 318 -28.11 11.80 6.13
CA GLY A 318 -29.47 11.72 6.68
C GLY A 318 -29.94 13.07 7.21
N ALA A 319 -29.63 14.13 6.46
CA ALA A 319 -30.05 15.50 6.71
C ALA A 319 -31.18 15.93 5.78
#